data_AF-A0A3C0PA18-F1
#
_entry.id   AF-A0A3C0PA18-F1
#
_cell.length_a   1.000
_cell.length_b   1.000
_cell.length_c   1.000
_cell.angle_alpha   90.00
_cell.angle_beta   90.00
_cell.angle_gamma   90.00
#
_symmetry.space_group_name_H-M   'P 1'
#
loop_
_entity.id
_entity.type
_entity.pdbx_description
1 polymer ?
#
loop_
_entity_poly.entity_id
_entity_poly.type
_entity_poly.pdbx_seq_one_letter_code
_entity_poly.pdbx_strand_id
1 'polypeptide(L)'
;MDYTKLSLLEVSKKIHSGEVTSEEVTSQIIERIRATENLNALNSYCFDEALEKAKEVDALLASGEKLPVLAGVPIVIKDNINVLGTKTTCSSKLLENYVSVYDATVVEKLKAQHAVIIGKANMDEFAMGSSNENSAFGPVLNPVDNSRVPGGSSGGSAASVGAYQCYAALGTDTGGSIREPASFCGVVGLKPTYGRVSRYGVVAFANSLDQVGPLTRTVKDSAIMLSAIAGYDENETTSKHVEVPNYLEQIKDSIQGLKIGIAKEFFALGMDEDVKVAVENAIEFYRQNGAEIVDVELKNIDLALSAYYILSSAEASSNLGRFDGIRYGFRAEKYDDLVDLYVKTRTEGFGKEVKRRIMLGNFVLSSGYYDAYYKKAKKVQQLIVKDFEEAFKKCDVLLSPTSPSVAFKLGEKLNDHIKMYLSDVYTVPVNIVGSPAISFPCSKNSEGLPIGLQLIGKKFDESTLFTLANYYEEHCTNKGGSNE
;
A
#
# COMPACT_ATOMS: atom_id res chain seq x y z
N MET A 1 -24.96 14.60 -12.58
CA MET A 1 -24.84 13.18 -12.17
C MET A 1 -23.58 13.08 -11.32
N ASP A 2 -23.61 12.33 -10.22
CA ASP A 2 -22.43 12.09 -9.37
C ASP A 2 -21.61 10.95 -9.97
N TYR A 3 -20.40 11.25 -10.45
CA TYR A 3 -19.50 10.27 -11.05
C TYR A 3 -18.51 9.68 -10.04
N THR A 4 -18.38 10.27 -8.85
CA THR A 4 -17.33 9.93 -7.86
C THR A 4 -17.39 8.48 -7.40
N LYS A 5 -18.58 7.87 -7.42
CA LYS A 5 -18.82 6.47 -7.00
C LYS A 5 -18.58 5.42 -8.09
N LEU A 6 -18.36 5.82 -9.34
CA LEU A 6 -18.03 4.87 -10.41
C LEU A 6 -16.68 4.20 -10.15
N SER A 7 -16.45 3.00 -10.65
CA SER A 7 -15.11 2.40 -10.71
C SER A 7 -14.18 3.18 -11.66
N LEU A 8 -12.87 2.96 -11.55
CA LEU A 8 -11.90 3.56 -12.48
C LEU A 8 -12.20 3.15 -13.92
N LEU A 9 -12.50 1.87 -14.15
CA LEU A 9 -12.83 1.36 -15.48
C LEU A 9 -14.12 1.98 -16.04
N GLU A 10 -15.15 2.18 -15.20
CA GLU A 10 -16.40 2.80 -15.63
C GLU A 10 -16.23 4.28 -15.98
N VAL A 11 -15.56 5.06 -15.13
CA VAL A 11 -15.35 6.49 -15.42
C VAL A 11 -14.46 6.67 -16.66
N SER A 12 -13.43 5.84 -16.81
CA SER A 12 -12.57 5.84 -17.98
C SER A 12 -13.38 5.63 -19.26
N LYS A 13 -14.28 4.63 -19.29
CA LYS A 13 -15.15 4.38 -20.44
C LYS A 13 -16.04 5.58 -20.79
N LYS A 14 -16.59 6.26 -19.79
CA LYS A 14 -17.45 7.45 -19.99
C LYS A 14 -16.67 8.65 -20.51
N ILE A 15 -15.44 8.86 -20.04
CA ILE A 15 -14.53 9.89 -20.55
C ILE A 15 -14.19 9.60 -22.02
N HIS A 16 -13.78 8.37 -22.32
CA HIS A 16 -13.37 7.99 -23.68
C HIS A 16 -14.53 7.97 -24.69
N SER A 17 -15.78 7.77 -24.24
CA SER A 17 -16.96 7.86 -25.10
C SER A 17 -17.46 9.29 -25.31
N GLY A 18 -16.91 10.27 -24.58
CA GLY A 18 -17.41 11.65 -24.57
C GLY A 18 -18.74 11.84 -23.86
N GLU A 19 -19.17 10.87 -23.03
CA GLU A 19 -20.38 11.03 -22.20
C GLU A 19 -20.17 12.05 -21.07
N VAL A 20 -18.93 12.15 -20.58
CA VAL A 20 -18.48 13.12 -19.59
C VAL A 20 -17.06 13.57 -19.95
N THR A 21 -16.66 14.76 -19.55
CA THR A 21 -15.29 15.24 -19.70
C THR A 21 -14.42 14.88 -18.48
N SER A 22 -13.11 14.74 -18.70
CA SER A 22 -12.13 14.60 -17.61
C SER A 22 -12.16 15.82 -16.69
N GLU A 23 -12.35 17.04 -17.22
CA GLU A 23 -12.47 18.27 -16.42
C GLU A 23 -13.65 18.19 -15.45
N GLU A 24 -14.83 17.76 -15.90
CA GLU A 24 -16.02 17.60 -15.06
C GLU A 24 -15.78 16.55 -13.96
N VAL A 25 -15.22 15.40 -14.33
CA VAL A 25 -14.88 14.33 -13.37
C VAL A 25 -13.88 14.81 -12.33
N THR A 26 -12.82 15.49 -12.76
CA THR A 26 -11.78 16.03 -11.89
C THR A 26 -12.35 17.08 -10.93
N SER A 27 -13.22 17.97 -11.44
CA SER A 27 -13.89 19.00 -10.64
C SER A 27 -14.75 18.38 -9.53
N GLN A 28 -15.53 17.33 -9.83
CA GLN A 28 -16.32 16.63 -8.81
C GLN A 28 -15.44 15.94 -7.75
N ILE A 29 -14.30 15.39 -8.15
CA ILE A 29 -13.34 14.81 -7.20
C ILE A 29 -12.76 15.89 -6.27
N ILE A 30 -12.42 17.07 -6.80
CA ILE A 30 -11.95 18.21 -6.00
C ILE A 30 -13.03 18.65 -5.00
N GLU A 31 -14.28 18.75 -5.42
CA GLU A 31 -15.42 19.05 -4.54
C GLU A 31 -15.57 17.99 -3.44
N ARG A 32 -15.44 16.71 -3.79
CA ARG A 32 -15.48 15.61 -2.84
C ARG A 32 -14.35 15.68 -1.81
N ILE A 33 -13.13 15.98 -2.24
CA ILE A 33 -11.98 16.20 -1.35
C ILE A 33 -12.27 17.33 -0.37
N ARG A 34 -12.73 18.49 -0.86
CA ARG A 34 -13.09 19.65 -0.02
C ARG A 34 -14.20 19.30 0.98
N ALA A 35 -15.22 18.56 0.55
CA ALA A 35 -16.33 18.16 1.40
C ALA A 35 -15.95 17.13 2.48
N THR A 36 -14.80 16.46 2.34
CA THR A 36 -14.32 15.43 3.26
C THR A 36 -12.91 15.73 3.79
N GLU A 37 -12.52 17.01 3.80
CA GLU A 37 -11.19 17.46 4.23
C GLU A 37 -10.90 17.08 5.68
N ASN A 38 -11.94 16.91 6.51
CA ASN A 38 -11.83 16.45 7.89
C ASN A 38 -11.16 15.07 8.04
N LEU A 39 -11.09 14.26 6.98
CA LEU A 39 -10.37 12.99 6.99
C LEU A 39 -8.85 13.16 7.02
N ASN A 40 -8.34 14.34 6.67
CA ASN A 40 -6.91 14.67 6.60
C ASN A 40 -6.09 13.70 5.70
N ALA A 41 -6.72 13.17 4.65
CA ALA A 41 -6.17 12.11 3.81
C ALA A 41 -5.04 12.56 2.87
N LEU A 42 -4.90 13.86 2.60
CA LEU A 42 -3.88 14.43 1.71
C LEU A 42 -2.98 15.43 2.44
N ASN A 43 -1.67 15.37 2.19
CA ASN A 43 -0.68 16.35 2.65
C ASN A 43 -0.54 17.55 1.70
N SER A 44 -0.85 17.36 0.42
CA SER A 44 -0.69 18.39 -0.60
C SER A 44 -1.72 18.20 -1.71
N TYR A 45 -2.22 19.30 -2.25
CA TYR A 45 -3.22 19.35 -3.31
C TYR A 45 -2.55 19.78 -4.62
N CYS A 46 -2.92 19.15 -5.73
CA CYS A 46 -2.43 19.47 -7.08
C CYS A 46 -3.60 19.88 -7.99
N PHE A 47 -4.56 20.63 -7.46
CA PHE A 47 -5.85 20.86 -8.12
C PHE A 47 -5.74 21.64 -9.42
N ASP A 48 -4.88 22.67 -9.46
CA ASP A 48 -4.74 23.50 -10.64
C ASP A 48 -4.06 22.70 -11.77
N GLU A 49 -2.94 22.02 -11.47
CA GLU A 49 -2.26 21.16 -12.44
C GLU A 49 -3.13 19.97 -12.88
N ALA A 50 -3.96 19.45 -11.99
CA ALA A 50 -4.89 18.37 -12.31
C ALA A 50 -5.98 18.82 -13.29
N LEU A 51 -6.57 20.01 -13.09
CA LEU A 51 -7.57 20.57 -14.01
C LEU A 51 -6.96 20.91 -15.37
N GLU A 52 -5.74 21.43 -15.39
CA GLU A 52 -5.00 21.65 -16.65
C GLU A 52 -4.77 20.33 -17.40
N LYS A 53 -4.33 19.28 -16.70
CA LYS A 53 -4.13 17.96 -17.31
C LYS A 53 -5.43 17.33 -17.79
N ALA A 54 -6.52 17.51 -17.05
CA ALA A 54 -7.84 17.03 -17.44
C ALA A 54 -8.32 17.67 -18.76
N LYS A 55 -8.19 19.00 -18.87
CA LYS A 55 -8.48 19.75 -20.10
C LYS A 55 -7.62 19.33 -21.29
N GLU A 56 -6.34 19.07 -21.04
CA GLU A 56 -5.43 18.54 -22.06
C GLU A 56 -5.96 17.21 -22.61
N VAL A 57 -6.34 16.27 -21.72
CA VAL A 57 -6.91 14.98 -22.13
C VAL A 57 -8.20 15.15 -22.93
N ASP A 58 -9.09 16.03 -22.50
CA ASP A 58 -10.35 16.30 -23.20
C ASP A 58 -10.09 16.83 -24.63
N ALA A 59 -9.10 17.71 -24.80
CA ALA A 59 -8.70 18.22 -26.12
C ALA A 59 -8.11 17.12 -27.01
N LEU A 60 -7.28 16.22 -26.46
CA LEU A 60 -6.72 15.09 -27.20
C LEU A 60 -7.83 14.12 -27.66
N LEU A 61 -8.77 13.78 -26.78
CA LEU A 61 -9.93 12.95 -27.13
C LEU A 61 -10.82 13.60 -28.20
N ALA A 62 -11.09 14.90 -28.08
CA ALA A 62 -11.85 15.65 -29.07
C ALA A 62 -11.18 15.70 -30.45
N SER A 63 -9.84 15.58 -30.50
CA SER A 63 -9.08 15.48 -31.76
C SER A 63 -9.12 14.08 -32.40
N GLY A 64 -9.72 13.09 -31.73
CA GLY A 64 -9.82 11.71 -32.20
C GLY A 64 -8.62 10.83 -31.83
N GLU A 65 -7.74 11.30 -30.92
CA GLU A 65 -6.62 10.51 -30.44
C GLU A 65 -7.08 9.31 -29.60
N LYS A 66 -6.43 8.16 -29.77
CA LYS A 66 -6.68 6.96 -28.96
C LYS A 66 -5.76 6.98 -27.75
N LEU A 67 -6.31 7.32 -26.59
CA LEU A 67 -5.55 7.42 -25.35
C LEU A 67 -5.59 6.11 -24.52
N PRO A 68 -4.63 5.90 -23.61
CA PRO A 68 -4.64 4.77 -22.67
C PRO A 68 -5.80 4.84 -21.67
N VAL A 69 -6.14 3.69 -21.08
CA VAL A 69 -7.28 3.55 -20.13
C VAL A 69 -7.23 4.56 -18.95
N LEU A 70 -6.04 4.96 -18.50
CA LEU A 70 -5.90 5.91 -17.39
C LEU A 70 -6.00 7.39 -17.80
N ALA A 71 -6.12 7.69 -19.09
CA ALA A 71 -6.17 9.06 -19.56
C ALA A 71 -7.37 9.79 -18.96
N GLY A 72 -7.07 10.90 -18.27
CA GLY A 72 -8.07 11.77 -17.66
C GLY A 72 -8.65 11.24 -16.34
N VAL A 73 -8.11 10.15 -15.78
CA VAL A 73 -8.60 9.57 -14.52
C VAL A 73 -7.87 10.22 -13.31
N PRO A 74 -8.60 10.81 -12.34
CA PRO A 74 -8.03 11.33 -11.10
C PRO A 74 -7.47 10.24 -10.16
N ILE A 75 -6.20 10.38 -9.79
CA ILE A 75 -5.48 9.48 -8.90
C ILE A 75 -4.70 10.23 -7.80
N VAL A 76 -4.44 9.55 -6.69
CA VAL A 76 -3.65 10.07 -5.56
C VAL A 76 -2.32 9.32 -5.42
N ILE A 77 -1.25 10.02 -5.04
CA ILE A 77 0.08 9.43 -4.89
C ILE A 77 0.54 9.56 -3.45
N LYS A 78 0.89 8.47 -2.76
CA LYS A 78 1.43 8.53 -1.39
C LYS A 78 2.65 9.47 -1.31
N ASP A 79 2.74 10.24 -0.23
CA ASP A 79 3.69 11.35 -0.15
C ASP A 79 5.16 10.97 0.13
N ASN A 80 5.50 9.67 0.10
CA ASN A 80 6.88 9.18 0.01
C ASN A 80 7.31 8.82 -1.42
N ILE A 81 6.48 9.11 -2.42
CA ILE A 81 6.78 8.94 -3.84
C ILE A 81 7.01 10.34 -4.43
N ASN A 82 8.18 10.55 -5.04
CA ASN A 82 8.53 11.85 -5.63
C ASN A 82 7.65 12.15 -6.85
N VAL A 83 7.07 13.35 -6.86
CA VAL A 83 6.38 13.94 -8.01
C VAL A 83 7.03 15.29 -8.26
N LEU A 84 7.60 15.49 -9.45
CA LEU A 84 8.32 16.69 -9.85
C LEU A 84 7.47 17.94 -9.60
N GLY A 85 8.05 18.94 -8.93
CA GLY A 85 7.39 20.22 -8.67
C GLY A 85 6.44 20.21 -7.47
N THR A 86 6.07 19.05 -6.92
CA THR A 86 5.25 18.98 -5.71
C THR A 86 6.10 18.77 -4.47
N LYS A 87 5.54 19.11 -3.30
CA LYS A 87 6.12 18.67 -2.03
C LYS A 87 6.11 17.14 -1.94
N THR A 88 7.17 16.57 -1.36
CA THR A 88 7.29 15.14 -1.00
C THR A 88 7.85 15.05 0.40
N THR A 89 6.94 15.04 1.38
CA THR A 89 7.31 15.29 2.78
C THR A 89 7.51 14.01 3.59
N CYS A 90 7.06 12.86 3.06
CA CYS A 90 6.98 11.61 3.81
C CYS A 90 6.22 11.75 5.14
N SER A 91 5.27 12.68 5.23
CA SER A 91 4.57 13.06 6.47
C SER A 91 5.50 13.44 7.62
N SER A 92 6.65 14.05 7.33
CA SER A 92 7.68 14.44 8.31
C SER A 92 7.96 15.95 8.26
N LYS A 93 8.19 16.54 9.44
CA LYS A 93 8.73 17.91 9.55
C LYS A 93 10.10 18.04 8.88
N LEU A 94 10.86 16.96 8.83
CA LEU A 94 12.17 16.94 8.21
C LEU A 94 12.12 17.29 6.70
N LEU A 95 11.02 16.99 6.02
CA LEU A 95 10.86 17.20 4.58
C LEU A 95 9.64 18.08 4.25
N GLU A 96 9.06 18.79 5.22
CA GLU A 96 7.82 19.58 5.05
C GLU A 96 7.89 20.61 3.90
N ASN A 97 9.09 21.08 3.58
CA ASN A 97 9.37 22.09 2.56
C ASN A 97 10.18 21.54 1.38
N TYR A 98 10.46 20.23 1.35
CA TYR A 98 11.16 19.62 0.23
C TYR A 98 10.23 19.51 -0.99
N VAL A 99 10.61 20.19 -2.08
CA VAL A 99 9.97 20.08 -3.39
C VAL A 99 10.77 19.11 -4.25
N SER A 100 10.11 18.10 -4.80
CA SER A 100 10.79 17.08 -5.60
C SER A 100 11.33 17.68 -6.90
N VAL A 101 12.59 17.38 -7.20
CA VAL A 101 13.27 17.84 -8.42
C VAL A 101 13.26 16.82 -9.56
N TYR A 102 12.54 15.71 -9.38
CA TYR A 102 12.38 14.64 -10.36
C TYR A 102 11.10 13.84 -10.05
N ASP A 103 10.59 13.12 -11.05
CA ASP A 103 9.52 12.16 -10.88
C ASP A 103 10.08 10.80 -10.48
N ALA A 104 9.36 10.06 -9.63
CA ALA A 104 9.58 8.63 -9.50
C ALA A 104 9.19 7.91 -10.80
N THR A 105 9.81 6.77 -11.11
CA THR A 105 9.51 6.02 -12.35
C THR A 105 8.03 5.63 -12.45
N VAL A 106 7.40 5.32 -11.32
CA VAL A 106 5.95 5.03 -11.29
C VAL A 106 5.11 6.25 -11.65
N VAL A 107 5.57 7.45 -11.30
CA VAL A 107 4.90 8.72 -11.65
C VAL A 107 5.14 9.06 -13.11
N GLU A 108 6.34 8.86 -13.64
CA GLU A 108 6.63 9.01 -15.07
C GLU A 108 5.73 8.11 -15.92
N LYS A 109 5.60 6.83 -15.54
CA LYS A 109 4.71 5.86 -16.21
C LYS A 109 3.24 6.27 -16.16
N LEU A 110 2.77 6.84 -15.04
CA LEU A 110 1.39 7.33 -14.91
C LEU A 110 1.14 8.60 -15.73
N LYS A 111 2.09 9.55 -15.73
CA LYS A 111 2.02 10.75 -16.57
C LYS A 111 2.02 10.40 -18.06
N ALA A 112 2.81 9.42 -18.48
CA ALA A 112 2.82 8.89 -19.84
C ALA A 112 1.50 8.23 -20.26
N GLN A 113 0.68 7.82 -19.29
CA GLN A 113 -0.69 7.32 -19.52
C GLN A 113 -1.76 8.40 -19.36
N HIS A 114 -1.34 9.67 -19.25
CA HIS A 114 -2.21 10.83 -19.08
C HIS A 114 -3.12 10.75 -17.84
N ALA A 115 -2.69 10.04 -16.79
CA ALA A 115 -3.39 10.04 -15.52
C ALA A 115 -3.33 11.42 -14.86
N VAL A 116 -4.40 11.81 -14.16
CA VAL A 116 -4.54 13.11 -13.50
C VAL A 116 -4.15 12.98 -12.03
N ILE A 117 -2.99 13.49 -11.63
CA ILE A 117 -2.55 13.43 -10.22
C ILE A 117 -3.20 14.57 -9.44
N ILE A 118 -4.12 14.24 -8.52
CA ILE A 118 -4.94 15.24 -7.81
C ILE A 118 -4.31 15.71 -6.48
N GLY A 119 -3.36 14.96 -5.94
CA GLY A 119 -2.70 15.29 -4.69
C GLY A 119 -1.78 14.20 -4.14
N LYS A 120 -1.15 14.52 -3.01
CA LYS A 120 -0.21 13.67 -2.29
C LYS A 120 -0.85 13.13 -1.00
N ALA A 121 -0.96 11.81 -0.87
CA ALA A 121 -1.62 11.17 0.27
C ALA A 121 -0.79 11.25 1.56
N ASN A 122 -1.46 11.55 2.67
CA ASN A 122 -0.90 11.47 4.02
C ASN A 122 -0.51 10.01 4.37
N MET A 123 0.43 9.86 5.28
CA MET A 123 1.04 8.60 5.66
C MET A 123 1.62 8.65 7.08
N ASP A 124 1.97 7.50 7.67
CA ASP A 124 2.89 7.51 8.82
C ASP A 124 4.25 8.08 8.39
N GLU A 125 4.88 8.83 9.28
CA GLU A 125 6.18 9.46 9.05
C GLU A 125 7.22 8.43 8.52
N PHE A 126 7.80 8.71 7.36
CA PHE A 126 8.77 7.82 6.67
C PHE A 126 8.29 6.37 6.49
N ALA A 127 6.98 6.17 6.34
CA ALA A 127 6.33 4.88 6.18
C ALA A 127 6.39 3.96 7.42
N MET A 128 6.71 4.51 8.59
CA MET A 128 6.92 3.75 9.84
C MET A 128 5.70 3.84 10.77
N GLY A 129 4.76 2.92 10.60
CA GLY A 129 3.58 2.78 11.45
C GLY A 129 2.47 1.99 10.76
N SER A 130 1.45 1.65 11.55
CA SER A 130 0.28 0.84 11.14
C SER A 130 -1.03 1.52 11.54
N SER A 131 -1.06 2.85 11.59
CA SER A 131 -2.27 3.61 11.96
C SER A 131 -2.40 5.01 11.36
N ASN A 132 -1.35 5.53 10.71
CA ASN A 132 -1.23 6.90 10.22
C ASN A 132 -1.20 7.98 11.33
N GLU A 133 -1.13 7.59 12.60
CA GLU A 133 -1.10 8.53 13.73
C GLU A 133 0.28 9.19 13.92
N ASN A 134 1.35 8.62 13.33
CA ASN A 134 2.69 9.22 13.42
C ASN A 134 2.92 10.36 12.42
N SER A 135 1.94 10.68 11.56
CA SER A 135 2.08 11.80 10.63
C SER A 135 2.35 13.12 11.38
N ALA A 136 3.37 13.85 10.94
CA ALA A 136 3.68 15.17 11.46
C ALA A 136 2.58 16.21 11.19
N PHE A 137 1.66 15.92 10.26
CA PHE A 137 0.55 16.81 9.87
C PHE A 137 -0.81 16.38 10.44
N GLY A 138 -0.78 15.46 11.42
CA GLY A 138 -1.97 14.97 12.11
C GLY A 138 -2.50 13.66 11.53
N PRO A 139 -3.31 12.93 12.32
CA PRO A 139 -3.81 11.62 11.94
C PRO A 139 -4.77 11.72 10.76
N VAL A 140 -4.78 10.67 9.94
CA VAL A 140 -5.85 10.42 8.97
C VAL A 140 -6.98 9.70 9.69
N LEU A 141 -8.23 9.99 9.33
CA LEU A 141 -9.41 9.32 9.88
C LEU A 141 -9.92 8.25 8.93
N ASN A 142 -10.44 7.14 9.47
CA ASN A 142 -11.04 6.09 8.65
C ASN A 142 -12.37 6.56 8.03
N PRO A 143 -12.60 6.41 6.71
CA PRO A 143 -13.81 6.89 6.04
C PRO A 143 -15.10 6.14 6.42
N VAL A 144 -15.00 4.95 7.06
CA VAL A 144 -16.15 4.19 7.55
C VAL A 144 -16.56 4.64 8.96
N ASP A 145 -15.58 4.94 9.81
CA ASP A 145 -15.78 5.46 11.18
C ASP A 145 -14.64 6.41 11.55
N ASN A 146 -14.93 7.72 11.56
CA ASN A 146 -13.94 8.76 11.81
C ASN A 146 -13.30 8.72 13.22
N SER A 147 -13.79 7.89 14.14
CA SER A 147 -13.15 7.65 15.45
C SER A 147 -12.01 6.61 15.40
N ARG A 148 -11.83 5.96 14.26
CA ARG A 148 -10.90 4.85 14.04
C ARG A 148 -9.79 5.19 13.06
N VAL A 149 -8.72 4.40 13.14
CA VAL A 149 -7.56 4.52 12.26
C VAL A 149 -7.86 3.96 10.86
N PRO A 150 -7.31 4.54 9.79
CA PRO A 150 -7.40 3.99 8.44
C PRO A 150 -6.36 2.88 8.18
N GLY A 151 -5.57 2.52 9.19
CA GLY A 151 -4.39 1.69 9.06
C GLY A 151 -3.14 2.49 8.67
N GLY A 152 -2.01 1.82 8.51
CA GLY A 152 -0.76 2.46 8.12
C GLY A 152 0.25 1.56 7.39
N SER A 153 1.23 2.12 6.69
CA SER A 153 1.52 3.55 6.61
C SER A 153 0.87 4.26 5.42
N SER A 154 0.13 3.56 4.53
CA SER A 154 -0.59 4.20 3.41
C SER A 154 -2.04 4.56 3.78
N GLY A 155 -2.26 5.04 5.01
CA GLY A 155 -3.60 5.34 5.53
C GLY A 155 -4.32 6.41 4.71
N GLY A 156 -3.63 7.49 4.33
CA GLY A 156 -4.18 8.52 3.44
C GLY A 156 -4.57 7.97 2.06
N SER A 157 -3.75 7.12 1.45
CA SER A 157 -4.08 6.50 0.17
C SER A 157 -5.35 5.63 0.26
N ALA A 158 -5.48 4.81 1.30
CA ALA A 158 -6.65 3.96 1.49
C ALA A 158 -7.91 4.78 1.83
N ALA A 159 -7.77 5.78 2.70
CA ALA A 159 -8.86 6.68 3.07
C ALA A 159 -9.35 7.48 1.86
N SER A 160 -8.45 7.99 1.00
CA SER A 160 -8.86 8.71 -0.21
C SER A 160 -9.65 7.81 -1.18
N VAL A 161 -9.26 6.54 -1.35
CA VAL A 161 -10.03 5.60 -2.19
C VAL A 161 -11.38 5.26 -1.57
N GLY A 162 -11.40 4.94 -0.27
CA GLY A 162 -12.63 4.59 0.47
C GLY A 162 -13.60 5.75 0.64
N ALA A 163 -13.11 6.99 0.63
CA ALA A 163 -13.90 8.20 0.69
C ALA A 163 -14.32 8.74 -0.69
N TYR A 164 -13.99 8.06 -1.78
CA TYR A 164 -14.26 8.52 -3.16
C TYR A 164 -13.55 9.83 -3.54
N GLN A 165 -12.41 10.14 -2.90
CA GLN A 165 -11.55 11.30 -3.22
C GLN A 165 -10.63 11.06 -4.42
N CYS A 166 -10.65 9.86 -5.00
CA CYS A 166 -9.93 9.49 -6.23
C CYS A 166 -10.49 8.18 -6.78
N TYR A 167 -10.11 7.78 -7.99
CA TYR A 167 -10.48 6.47 -8.56
C TYR A 167 -9.46 5.38 -8.24
N ALA A 168 -8.21 5.77 -8.01
CA ALA A 168 -7.14 4.91 -7.54
C ALA A 168 -6.10 5.73 -6.78
N ALA A 169 -5.33 5.07 -5.93
CA ALA A 169 -4.17 5.64 -5.30
C ALA A 169 -2.95 4.72 -5.41
N LEU A 170 -1.75 5.29 -5.35
CA LEU A 170 -0.54 4.52 -5.05
C LEU A 170 -0.23 4.58 -3.56
N GLY A 171 0.22 3.45 -3.03
CA GLY A 171 0.82 3.32 -1.71
C GLY A 171 2.19 2.64 -1.78
N THR A 172 2.80 2.45 -0.62
CA THR A 172 4.04 1.67 -0.45
C THR A 172 3.87 0.66 0.67
N ASP A 173 4.33 -0.57 0.46
CA ASP A 173 4.20 -1.68 1.39
C ASP A 173 5.57 -2.25 1.75
N THR A 174 5.96 -2.10 3.02
CA THR A 174 7.23 -2.63 3.56
C THR A 174 7.01 -3.79 4.52
N GLY A 175 5.87 -3.81 5.22
CA GLY A 175 5.47 -4.87 6.13
C GLY A 175 3.96 -5.10 6.18
N GLY A 176 3.20 -4.61 5.20
CA GLY A 176 1.73 -4.56 5.23
C GLY A 176 1.12 -3.24 4.85
N SER A 177 1.94 -2.22 4.62
CA SER A 177 1.51 -0.83 4.54
C SER A 177 0.62 -0.44 3.36
N ILE A 178 0.29 -1.35 2.44
CA ILE A 178 -0.80 -1.19 1.47
C ILE A 178 -2.00 -2.05 1.86
N ARG A 179 -1.74 -3.30 2.25
CA ARG A 179 -2.76 -4.33 2.49
C ARG A 179 -3.55 -4.07 3.76
N GLU A 180 -2.89 -3.72 4.86
CA GLU A 180 -3.54 -3.43 6.13
C GLU A 180 -4.45 -2.19 6.04
N PRO A 181 -4.01 -1.05 5.46
CA PRO A 181 -4.92 0.08 5.23
C PRO A 181 -6.09 -0.27 4.31
N ALA A 182 -5.85 -1.11 3.29
CA ALA A 182 -6.90 -1.58 2.41
C ALA A 182 -7.96 -2.40 3.14
N SER A 183 -7.53 -3.29 4.06
CA SER A 183 -8.43 -4.03 4.95
C SER A 183 -9.25 -3.08 5.82
N PHE A 184 -8.63 -2.08 6.46
CA PHE A 184 -9.29 -1.19 7.41
C PHE A 184 -10.28 -0.22 6.76
N CYS A 185 -9.96 0.27 5.56
CA CYS A 185 -10.81 1.19 4.81
C CYS A 185 -11.80 0.48 3.88
N GLY A 186 -11.78 -0.85 3.81
CA GLY A 186 -12.69 -1.61 2.95
C GLY A 186 -12.47 -1.38 1.46
N VAL A 187 -11.20 -1.34 1.04
CA VAL A 187 -10.80 -1.18 -0.37
C VAL A 187 -9.88 -2.33 -0.81
N VAL A 188 -9.57 -2.41 -2.10
CA VAL A 188 -8.61 -3.36 -2.65
C VAL A 188 -7.21 -2.77 -2.55
N GLY A 189 -6.25 -3.54 -2.05
CA GLY A 189 -4.84 -3.13 -1.94
C GLY A 189 -3.91 -4.26 -2.36
N LEU A 190 -3.04 -3.98 -3.33
CA LEU A 190 -2.11 -4.97 -3.87
C LEU A 190 -0.67 -4.55 -3.59
N LYS A 191 0.09 -5.44 -2.96
CA LYS A 191 1.54 -5.40 -3.01
C LYS A 191 2.03 -6.36 -4.10
N PRO A 192 2.65 -5.89 -5.19
CA PRO A 192 3.16 -6.78 -6.23
C PRO A 192 4.43 -7.50 -5.76
N THR A 193 4.94 -8.40 -6.60
CA THR A 193 6.20 -9.11 -6.36
C THR A 193 7.35 -8.11 -6.15
N TYR A 194 8.28 -8.40 -5.24
CA TYR A 194 9.45 -7.57 -5.08
C TYR A 194 10.25 -7.49 -6.40
N GLY A 195 10.46 -6.27 -6.88
CA GLY A 195 11.11 -5.99 -8.17
C GLY A 195 10.18 -5.99 -9.40
N ARG A 196 8.85 -6.14 -9.23
CA ARG A 196 7.86 -5.97 -10.32
C ARG A 196 7.64 -4.49 -10.70
N VAL A 197 7.71 -3.61 -9.72
CA VAL A 197 7.55 -2.16 -9.85
C VAL A 197 8.83 -1.48 -9.37
N SER A 198 9.29 -0.45 -10.08
CA SER A 198 10.49 0.29 -9.70
C SER A 198 10.32 0.98 -8.33
N ARG A 199 11.43 1.09 -7.61
CA ARG A 199 11.55 1.86 -6.36
C ARG A 199 12.33 3.17 -6.57
N TYR A 200 12.77 3.45 -7.79
CA TYR A 200 13.43 4.72 -8.12
C TYR A 200 12.46 5.89 -7.89
N GLY A 201 12.94 6.90 -7.15
CA GLY A 201 12.14 8.04 -6.70
C GLY A 201 11.15 7.75 -5.57
N VAL A 202 11.19 6.57 -4.96
CA VAL A 202 10.51 6.30 -3.69
C VAL A 202 11.49 6.58 -2.55
N VAL A 203 11.07 7.37 -1.55
CA VAL A 203 11.87 7.60 -0.36
C VAL A 203 11.91 6.31 0.47
N ALA A 204 13.07 5.66 0.46
CA ALA A 204 13.26 4.33 1.01
C ALA A 204 13.07 4.27 2.54
N PHE A 205 12.32 3.25 2.98
CA PHE A 205 12.30 2.79 4.35
C PHE A 205 13.25 1.59 4.49
N ALA A 206 12.92 0.45 3.89
CA ALA A 206 13.75 -0.75 3.88
C ALA A 206 13.86 -1.32 2.46
N ASN A 207 15.01 -1.12 1.81
CA ASN A 207 15.21 -1.41 0.39
C ASN A 207 14.91 -2.85 -0.01
N SER A 208 15.15 -3.83 0.87
CA SER A 208 14.92 -5.25 0.58
C SER A 208 13.46 -5.68 0.76
N LEU A 209 12.59 -4.77 1.19
CA LEU A 209 11.20 -5.06 1.59
C LEU A 209 10.18 -4.12 0.93
N ASP A 210 10.57 -2.86 0.68
CA ASP A 210 9.72 -1.81 0.09
C ASP A 210 9.22 -2.21 -1.29
N GLN A 211 7.93 -2.01 -1.54
CA GLN A 211 7.36 -2.15 -2.87
C GLN A 211 6.18 -1.18 -3.05
N VAL A 212 6.14 -0.48 -4.20
CA VAL A 212 4.99 0.35 -4.60
C VAL A 212 3.86 -0.56 -5.08
N GLY A 213 2.62 -0.20 -4.78
CA GLY A 213 1.46 -0.92 -5.27
C GLY A 213 0.17 -0.08 -5.23
N PRO A 214 -0.87 -0.52 -5.95
CA PRO A 214 -2.12 0.22 -6.07
C PRO A 214 -3.11 -0.06 -4.92
N LEU A 215 -3.91 0.96 -4.62
CA LEU A 215 -5.15 0.87 -3.85
C LEU A 215 -6.32 1.33 -4.73
N THR A 216 -7.38 0.54 -4.80
CA THR A 216 -8.52 0.75 -5.71
C THR A 216 -9.83 0.27 -5.08
N ARG A 217 -10.97 0.62 -5.69
CA ARG A 217 -12.28 0.12 -5.23
C ARG A 217 -12.59 -1.28 -5.72
N THR A 218 -12.11 -1.65 -6.91
CA THR A 218 -12.34 -2.96 -7.51
C THR A 218 -11.03 -3.69 -7.83
N VAL A 219 -11.11 -5.01 -8.00
CA VAL A 219 -9.96 -5.84 -8.38
C VAL A 219 -9.51 -5.53 -9.80
N LYS A 220 -10.44 -5.30 -10.73
CA LYS A 220 -10.14 -4.90 -12.12
C LYS A 220 -9.39 -3.57 -12.19
N ASP A 221 -9.79 -2.59 -11.39
CA ASP A 221 -9.08 -1.31 -11.30
C ASP A 221 -7.65 -1.50 -10.78
N SER A 222 -7.45 -2.41 -9.83
CA SER A 222 -6.12 -2.77 -9.29
C SER A 222 -5.21 -3.36 -10.38
N ALA A 223 -5.77 -4.23 -11.23
CA ALA A 223 -5.07 -4.82 -12.37
C ALA A 223 -4.66 -3.77 -13.43
N ILE A 224 -5.52 -2.79 -13.70
CA ILE A 224 -5.21 -1.65 -14.58
C ILE A 224 -4.05 -0.85 -14.01
N MET A 225 -4.13 -0.48 -12.72
CA MET A 225 -3.09 0.31 -12.06
C MET A 225 -1.76 -0.43 -11.95
N LEU A 226 -1.75 -1.74 -11.69
CA LEU A 226 -0.50 -2.50 -11.68
C LEU A 226 0.12 -2.56 -13.09
N SER A 227 -0.70 -2.79 -14.12
CA SER A 227 -0.23 -2.79 -15.52
C SER A 227 0.45 -1.46 -15.87
N ALA A 228 -0.12 -0.37 -15.38
CA ALA A 228 0.37 0.98 -15.63
C ALA A 228 1.75 1.26 -15.01
N ILE A 229 2.03 0.75 -13.82
CA ILE A 229 3.25 1.11 -13.06
C ILE A 229 4.35 0.03 -13.11
N ALA A 230 4.00 -1.20 -13.48
CA ALA A 230 4.93 -2.32 -13.51
C ALA A 230 5.93 -2.24 -14.67
N GLY A 231 6.98 -3.04 -14.56
CA GLY A 231 7.96 -3.26 -15.60
C GLY A 231 9.38 -2.94 -15.17
N TYR A 232 10.32 -3.42 -15.98
CA TYR A 232 11.74 -3.16 -15.77
C TYR A 232 12.04 -1.65 -15.79
N ASP A 233 13.03 -1.26 -15.00
CA ASP A 233 13.58 0.08 -14.93
C ASP A 233 15.09 0.00 -14.77
N GLU A 234 15.82 0.67 -15.64
CA GLU A 234 17.29 0.70 -15.63
C GLU A 234 17.85 1.52 -14.46
N ASN A 235 17.07 2.44 -13.90
CA ASN A 235 17.46 3.26 -12.76
C ASN A 235 17.33 2.50 -11.42
N GLU A 236 16.70 1.32 -11.42
CA GLU A 236 16.46 0.50 -10.25
C GLU A 236 17.12 -0.87 -10.37
N THR A 237 18.30 -1.02 -9.77
CA THR A 237 19.11 -2.25 -9.83
C THR A 237 18.42 -3.52 -9.32
N THR A 238 17.39 -3.40 -8.47
CA THR A 238 16.60 -4.53 -7.96
C THR A 238 15.40 -4.88 -8.83
N SER A 239 15.08 -4.03 -9.82
CA SER A 239 14.02 -4.25 -10.79
C SER A 239 14.31 -5.50 -11.61
N LYS A 240 13.27 -6.30 -11.87
CA LYS A 240 13.42 -7.58 -12.57
C LYS A 240 13.01 -7.45 -14.02
N HIS A 241 13.85 -7.99 -14.90
CA HIS A 241 13.55 -8.21 -16.32
C HIS A 241 12.53 -9.35 -16.47
N VAL A 242 11.28 -9.06 -16.13
CA VAL A 242 10.14 -9.97 -16.29
C VAL A 242 9.06 -9.22 -17.04
N GLU A 243 8.54 -9.85 -18.09
CA GLU A 243 7.44 -9.30 -18.88
C GLU A 243 6.25 -8.96 -17.99
N VAL A 244 5.60 -7.83 -18.27
CA VAL A 244 4.38 -7.40 -17.58
C VAL A 244 3.20 -7.93 -18.39
N PRO A 245 2.45 -8.91 -17.89
CA PRO A 245 1.26 -9.39 -18.58
C PRO A 245 0.18 -8.31 -18.60
N ASN A 246 -0.75 -8.41 -19.54
CA ASN A 246 -2.01 -7.67 -19.46
C ASN A 246 -2.88 -8.30 -18.36
N TYR A 247 -2.74 -7.80 -17.13
CA TYR A 247 -3.41 -8.39 -15.97
C TYR A 247 -4.93 -8.38 -16.11
N LEU A 248 -5.51 -7.32 -16.71
CA LEU A 248 -6.96 -7.22 -16.88
C LEU A 248 -7.51 -8.30 -17.81
N GLU A 249 -6.83 -8.56 -18.94
CA GLU A 249 -7.22 -9.61 -19.89
C GLU A 249 -6.95 -11.03 -19.38
N GLN A 250 -6.03 -11.19 -18.41
CA GLN A 250 -5.71 -12.49 -17.82
C GLN A 250 -6.61 -12.90 -16.66
N ILE A 251 -7.50 -12.02 -16.19
CA ILE A 251 -8.52 -12.39 -15.19
C ILE A 251 -9.44 -13.43 -15.83
N LYS A 252 -9.49 -14.62 -15.21
CA LYS A 252 -10.35 -15.72 -15.68
C LYS A 252 -11.72 -15.68 -15.01
N ASP A 253 -12.74 -16.15 -15.72
CA ASP A 253 -14.10 -16.29 -15.19
C ASP A 253 -14.30 -17.53 -14.31
N SER A 254 -13.33 -18.45 -14.28
CA SER A 254 -13.41 -19.70 -13.52
C SER A 254 -12.18 -19.91 -12.64
N ILE A 255 -12.43 -20.43 -11.45
CA ILE A 255 -11.42 -20.80 -10.44
C ILE A 255 -11.34 -22.32 -10.23
N GLN A 256 -12.02 -23.10 -11.09
CA GLN A 256 -12.10 -24.56 -10.98
C GLN A 256 -10.70 -25.20 -10.96
N GLY A 257 -10.42 -25.99 -9.92
CA GLY A 257 -9.16 -26.72 -9.75
C GLY A 257 -7.97 -25.88 -9.29
N LEU A 258 -8.13 -24.57 -9.07
CA LEU A 258 -7.08 -23.76 -8.44
C LEU A 258 -6.89 -24.20 -7.01
N LYS A 259 -5.64 -24.39 -6.59
CA LYS A 259 -5.30 -24.87 -5.24
C LYS A 259 -5.04 -23.70 -4.31
N ILE A 260 -5.86 -23.56 -3.28
CA ILE A 260 -5.72 -22.55 -2.24
C ILE A 260 -5.15 -23.21 -0.98
N GLY A 261 -3.94 -22.82 -0.62
CA GLY A 261 -3.23 -23.33 0.55
C GLY A 261 -3.67 -22.64 1.83
N ILE A 262 -4.01 -23.43 2.83
CA ILE A 262 -4.37 -22.97 4.18
C ILE A 262 -3.28 -23.42 5.15
N ALA A 263 -2.59 -22.46 5.75
CA ALA A 263 -1.60 -22.72 6.78
C ALA A 263 -2.26 -22.62 8.15
N LYS A 264 -2.30 -23.72 8.90
CA LYS A 264 -2.82 -23.73 10.28
C LYS A 264 -2.10 -22.72 11.18
N GLU A 265 -0.82 -22.44 10.88
CA GLU A 265 -0.02 -21.50 11.65
C GLU A 265 -0.57 -20.07 11.57
N PHE A 266 -1.25 -19.66 10.48
CA PHE A 266 -1.95 -18.37 10.48
C PHE A 266 -3.05 -18.32 11.54
N PHE A 267 -3.84 -19.37 11.71
CA PHE A 267 -4.89 -19.40 12.74
C PHE A 267 -4.33 -19.41 14.16
N ALA A 268 -3.08 -19.84 14.35
CA ALA A 268 -2.42 -19.88 15.64
C ALA A 268 -1.83 -18.51 16.08
N LEU A 269 -1.72 -17.53 15.19
CA LEU A 269 -1.16 -16.20 15.50
C LEU A 269 -2.13 -15.32 16.32
N GLY A 270 -3.40 -15.70 16.40
CA GLY A 270 -4.45 -14.95 17.08
C GLY A 270 -5.14 -13.94 16.16
N MET A 271 -6.46 -13.93 16.21
CA MET A 271 -7.33 -12.98 15.51
C MET A 271 -8.65 -12.86 16.27
N ASP A 272 -9.36 -11.77 16.04
CA ASP A 272 -10.70 -11.57 16.57
C ASP A 272 -11.69 -12.57 15.93
N GLU A 273 -12.75 -12.91 16.66
CA GLU A 273 -13.68 -13.97 16.25
C GLU A 273 -14.45 -13.60 14.97
N ASP A 274 -14.77 -12.33 14.77
CA ASP A 274 -15.39 -11.83 13.54
C ASP A 274 -14.49 -12.00 12.31
N VAL A 275 -13.19 -11.74 12.45
CA VAL A 275 -12.18 -11.98 11.41
C VAL A 275 -12.08 -13.47 11.12
N LYS A 276 -12.02 -14.31 12.16
CA LYS A 276 -11.95 -15.77 12.00
C LYS A 276 -13.14 -16.32 11.21
N VAL A 277 -14.35 -15.95 11.61
CA VAL A 277 -15.59 -16.36 10.91
C VAL A 277 -15.59 -15.87 9.46
N ALA A 278 -15.13 -14.65 9.20
CA ALA A 278 -15.04 -14.13 7.84
C ALA A 278 -14.06 -14.93 6.96
N VAL A 279 -12.90 -15.31 7.50
CA VAL A 279 -11.91 -16.14 6.81
C VAL A 279 -12.45 -17.55 6.55
N GLU A 280 -13.08 -18.18 7.54
CA GLU A 280 -13.70 -19.51 7.39
C GLU A 280 -14.79 -19.51 6.31
N ASN A 281 -15.64 -18.48 6.28
CA ASN A 281 -16.64 -18.29 5.25
C ASN A 281 -16.02 -18.11 3.86
N ALA A 282 -14.91 -17.38 3.75
CA ALA A 282 -14.22 -17.20 2.47
C ALA A 282 -13.60 -18.51 1.96
N ILE A 283 -13.02 -19.31 2.86
CA ILE A 283 -12.50 -20.65 2.51
C ILE A 283 -13.63 -21.54 1.98
N GLU A 284 -14.79 -21.54 2.65
CA GLU A 284 -15.95 -22.32 2.21
C GLU A 284 -16.51 -21.82 0.88
N PHE A 285 -16.57 -20.49 0.68
CA PHE A 285 -16.96 -19.91 -0.60
C PHE A 285 -16.08 -20.44 -1.75
N TYR A 286 -14.75 -20.40 -1.60
CA TYR A 286 -13.85 -20.89 -2.65
C TYR A 286 -14.01 -22.40 -2.90
N ARG A 287 -14.18 -23.19 -1.83
CA ARG A 287 -14.45 -24.64 -1.92
C ARG A 287 -15.72 -24.93 -2.72
N GLN A 288 -16.82 -24.24 -2.40
CA GLN A 288 -18.11 -24.42 -3.07
C GLN A 288 -18.09 -23.99 -4.54
N ASN A 289 -17.18 -23.07 -4.90
CA ASN A 289 -17.02 -22.57 -6.25
C ASN A 289 -15.90 -23.28 -7.04
N GLY A 290 -15.45 -24.45 -6.57
CA GLY A 290 -14.61 -25.36 -7.35
C GLY A 290 -13.10 -25.21 -7.14
N ALA A 291 -12.64 -24.35 -6.24
CA ALA A 291 -11.24 -24.34 -5.83
C ALA A 291 -10.93 -25.52 -4.90
N GLU A 292 -9.72 -26.06 -4.99
CA GLU A 292 -9.22 -27.12 -4.12
C GLU A 292 -8.56 -26.51 -2.89
N ILE A 293 -9.09 -26.78 -1.70
CA ILE A 293 -8.49 -26.32 -0.44
C ILE A 293 -7.47 -27.35 0.03
N VAL A 294 -6.22 -26.93 0.19
CA VAL A 294 -5.10 -27.82 0.55
C VAL A 294 -4.39 -27.33 1.81
N ASP A 295 -4.07 -28.26 2.72
CA ASP A 295 -3.31 -27.93 3.91
C ASP A 295 -1.82 -27.76 3.58
N VAL A 296 -1.23 -26.68 4.08
CA VAL A 296 0.21 -26.38 3.96
C VAL A 296 0.80 -26.04 5.33
N GLU A 297 2.13 -26.02 5.42
CA GLU A 297 2.84 -25.73 6.68
C GLU A 297 3.74 -24.50 6.50
N LEU A 298 3.61 -23.51 7.39
CA LEU A 298 4.50 -22.35 7.47
C LEU A 298 5.16 -22.31 8.86
N LYS A 299 6.10 -23.24 9.08
CA LYS A 299 6.64 -23.59 10.42
C LYS A 299 7.29 -22.43 11.17
N ASN A 300 7.86 -21.47 10.45
CA ASN A 300 8.63 -20.37 11.01
C ASN A 300 7.89 -19.02 10.93
N ILE A 301 6.58 -19.03 10.66
CA ILE A 301 5.81 -17.80 10.41
C ILE A 301 5.73 -16.88 11.63
N ASP A 302 5.73 -17.44 12.84
CA ASP A 302 5.73 -16.73 14.12
C ASP A 302 7.00 -15.89 14.33
N LEU A 303 8.11 -16.30 13.71
CA LEU A 303 9.39 -15.58 13.74
C LEU A 303 9.42 -14.39 12.77
N ALA A 304 8.46 -14.29 11.85
CA ALA A 304 8.47 -13.29 10.78
C ALA A 304 8.42 -11.87 11.34
N LEU A 305 7.57 -11.62 12.35
CA LEU A 305 7.44 -10.28 12.92
C LEU A 305 8.77 -9.82 13.53
N SER A 306 9.40 -10.62 14.39
CA SER A 306 10.68 -10.25 14.98
C SER A 306 11.78 -10.07 13.93
N ALA A 307 11.83 -10.93 12.92
CA ALA A 307 12.79 -10.80 11.83
C ALA A 307 12.58 -9.49 11.04
N TYR A 308 11.33 -9.17 10.70
CA TYR A 308 10.96 -7.94 10.00
C TYR A 308 11.43 -6.69 10.77
N TYR A 309 11.17 -6.61 12.07
CA TYR A 309 11.54 -5.44 12.87
C TYR A 309 13.06 -5.23 12.96
N ILE A 310 13.85 -6.31 12.96
CA ILE A 310 15.31 -6.21 12.91
C ILE A 310 15.76 -5.76 11.52
N LEU A 311 15.28 -6.39 10.46
CA LEU A 311 15.70 -6.12 9.07
C LEU A 311 15.31 -4.71 8.62
N SER A 312 14.04 -4.35 8.80
CA SER A 312 13.52 -3.03 8.40
C SER A 312 14.21 -1.89 9.16
N SER A 313 14.38 -2.02 10.48
CA SER A 313 15.03 -0.98 11.28
C SER A 313 16.51 -0.82 10.95
N ALA A 314 17.22 -1.93 10.71
CA ALA A 314 18.61 -1.90 10.27
C ALA A 314 18.76 -1.13 8.95
N GLU A 315 17.96 -1.47 7.93
CA GLU A 315 18.00 -0.78 6.65
C GLU A 315 17.58 0.69 6.76
N ALA A 316 16.54 0.98 7.55
CA ALA A 316 16.07 2.33 7.81
C ALA A 316 17.15 3.22 8.43
N SER A 317 17.90 2.70 9.41
CA SER A 317 18.97 3.46 10.07
C SER A 317 20.05 3.91 9.09
N SER A 318 20.36 3.09 8.09
CA SER A 318 21.28 3.44 7.00
C SER A 318 20.62 4.37 5.98
N ASN A 319 19.41 4.04 5.51
CA ASN A 319 18.70 4.78 4.46
C ASN A 319 18.42 6.23 4.85
N LEU A 320 17.97 6.44 6.10
CA LEU A 320 17.68 7.75 6.65
C LEU A 320 18.94 8.49 7.11
N GLY A 321 20.13 7.89 7.03
CA GLY A 321 21.40 8.55 7.33
C GLY A 321 21.68 9.76 6.43
N ARG A 322 21.08 9.81 5.24
CA ARG A 322 21.22 10.91 4.28
C ARG A 322 20.55 12.22 4.70
N PHE A 323 19.61 12.16 5.65
CA PHE A 323 18.86 13.34 6.07
C PHE A 323 19.59 14.05 7.20
N ASP A 324 20.23 15.15 6.82
CA ASP A 324 21.26 15.82 7.60
C ASP A 324 21.12 17.36 7.60
N GLY A 325 20.15 17.89 6.85
CA GLY A 325 19.88 19.32 6.70
C GLY A 325 20.91 20.10 5.89
N ILE A 326 21.88 19.42 5.25
CA ILE A 326 22.91 20.10 4.44
C ILE A 326 22.40 20.38 3.04
N ARG A 327 21.90 19.35 2.35
CA ARG A 327 21.53 19.44 0.92
C ARG A 327 20.07 19.82 0.72
N TYR A 328 19.18 19.36 1.60
CA TYR A 328 17.74 19.56 1.50
C TYR A 328 17.05 19.23 2.83
N GLY A 329 15.79 19.62 2.95
CA GLY A 329 14.97 19.39 4.13
C GLY A 329 15.21 20.41 5.25
N PHE A 330 14.67 20.11 6.42
CA PHE A 330 14.84 20.89 7.64
C PHE A 330 16.32 20.95 8.04
N ARG A 331 16.73 22.12 8.54
CA ARG A 331 18.06 22.36 9.12
C ARG A 331 17.87 23.09 10.43
N ALA A 332 18.51 22.60 11.51
CA ALA A 332 18.45 23.28 12.80
C ALA A 332 19.00 24.72 12.69
N GLU A 333 18.29 25.68 13.28
CA GLU A 333 18.66 27.10 13.22
C GLU A 333 19.87 27.42 14.10
N LYS A 334 20.03 26.72 15.23
CA LYS A 334 21.05 26.99 16.25
C LYS A 334 21.89 25.76 16.54
N TYR A 335 23.16 25.81 16.18
CA TYR A 335 24.13 24.74 16.42
C TYR A 335 25.53 25.33 16.65
N ASP A 336 26.33 24.65 17.46
CA ASP A 336 27.68 25.11 17.82
C ASP A 336 28.74 24.64 16.83
N ASP A 337 28.58 23.42 16.30
CA ASP A 337 29.48 22.81 15.34
C ASP A 337 28.74 21.86 14.38
N LEU A 338 29.49 21.18 13.50
CA LEU A 338 28.93 20.28 12.50
C LEU A 338 28.26 19.03 13.13
N VAL A 339 28.80 18.50 14.23
CA VAL A 339 28.22 17.35 14.91
C VAL A 339 26.89 17.75 15.55
N ASP A 340 26.88 18.91 16.23
CA ASP A 340 25.67 19.47 16.84
C ASP A 340 24.60 19.80 15.80
N LEU A 341 24.98 20.32 14.62
CA LEU A 341 24.08 20.51 13.49
C LEU A 341 23.35 19.20 13.11
N TYR A 342 24.10 18.11 12.92
CA TYR A 342 23.51 16.82 12.56
C TYR A 342 22.59 16.28 13.65
N VAL A 343 23.03 16.33 14.91
CA VAL A 343 22.27 15.83 16.05
C VAL A 343 20.96 16.61 16.21
N LYS A 344 21.01 17.94 16.22
CA LYS A 344 19.82 18.79 16.40
C LYS A 344 18.86 18.66 15.23
N THR A 345 19.35 18.76 14.00
CA THR A 345 18.52 18.65 12.79
C THR A 345 17.71 17.36 12.78
N ARG A 346 18.36 16.23 13.07
CA ARG A 346 17.70 14.91 13.09
C ARG A 346 16.79 14.76 14.31
N THR A 347 17.20 15.29 15.47
CA THR A 347 16.43 15.19 16.71
C THR A 347 15.13 15.98 16.64
N GLU A 348 15.17 17.19 16.08
CA GLU A 348 14.04 18.10 15.91
C GLU A 348 13.16 17.71 14.72
N GLY A 349 13.78 17.23 13.62
CA GLY A 349 13.08 16.92 12.38
C GLY A 349 12.36 15.56 12.37
N PHE A 350 12.93 14.51 12.98
CA PHE A 350 12.29 13.19 13.05
C PHE A 350 11.37 13.05 14.26
N GLY A 351 10.19 12.46 14.04
CA GLY A 351 9.28 12.02 15.08
C GLY A 351 9.80 10.83 15.89
N LYS A 352 9.03 10.46 16.93
CA LYS A 352 9.47 9.49 17.95
C LYS A 352 9.65 8.08 17.38
N GLU A 353 8.71 7.60 16.56
CA GLU A 353 8.79 6.24 16.00
C GLU A 353 9.96 6.11 15.03
N VAL A 354 10.18 7.09 14.16
CA VAL A 354 11.33 7.10 13.24
C VAL A 354 12.65 7.07 14.00
N LYS A 355 12.80 7.90 15.06
CA LYS A 355 13.98 7.84 15.93
C LYS A 355 14.14 6.49 16.62
N ARG A 356 13.05 5.86 17.08
CA ARG A 356 13.07 4.52 17.68
C ARG A 356 13.61 3.47 16.71
N ARG A 357 13.15 3.48 15.46
CA ARG A 357 13.63 2.58 14.40
C ARG A 357 15.10 2.82 14.05
N ILE A 358 15.52 4.07 13.95
CA ILE A 358 16.94 4.41 13.71
C ILE A 358 17.83 3.91 14.86
N MET A 359 17.42 4.13 16.12
CA MET A 359 18.17 3.65 17.29
C MET A 359 18.28 2.13 17.31
N LEU A 360 17.17 1.41 17.10
CA LEU A 360 17.18 -0.05 17.01
C LEU A 360 18.07 -0.54 15.86
N GLY A 361 17.96 0.08 14.69
CA GLY A 361 18.76 -0.26 13.51
C GLY A 361 20.26 -0.10 13.73
N ASN A 362 20.68 1.04 14.27
CA ASN A 362 22.08 1.29 14.62
C ASN A 362 22.59 0.28 15.66
N PHE A 363 21.76 -0.09 16.64
CA PHE A 363 22.11 -1.11 17.63
C PHE A 363 22.33 -2.49 16.99
N VAL A 364 21.37 -2.98 16.19
CA VAL A 364 21.47 -4.33 15.59
C VAL A 364 22.54 -4.44 14.50
N LEU A 365 23.02 -3.32 13.96
CA LEU A 365 24.14 -3.26 13.03
C LEU A 365 25.50 -3.01 13.70
N SER A 366 25.51 -2.65 14.99
CA SER A 366 26.75 -2.31 15.69
C SER A 366 27.69 -3.52 15.88
N SER A 367 28.98 -3.22 15.96
CA SER A 367 30.01 -4.23 16.25
C SER A 367 29.69 -4.99 17.54
N GLY A 368 29.81 -6.32 17.51
CA GLY A 368 29.45 -7.21 18.62
C GLY A 368 27.99 -7.70 18.61
N TYR A 369 27.06 -6.95 18.02
CA TYR A 369 25.64 -7.32 17.96
C TYR A 369 25.16 -7.76 16.57
N TYR A 370 25.89 -7.39 15.51
CA TYR A 370 25.56 -7.73 14.12
C TYR A 370 25.23 -9.22 13.90
N ASP A 371 26.10 -10.12 14.37
CA ASP A 371 25.93 -11.57 14.17
C ASP A 371 24.72 -12.12 14.95
N ALA A 372 24.46 -11.58 16.14
CA ALA A 372 23.40 -12.01 17.05
C ALA A 372 22.01 -11.55 16.60
N TYR A 373 21.91 -10.37 15.98
CA TYR A 373 20.65 -9.78 15.56
C TYR A 373 20.48 -9.79 14.04
N TYR A 374 21.18 -8.93 13.30
CA TYR A 374 20.94 -8.74 11.86
C TYR A 374 21.21 -10.02 11.05
N LYS A 375 22.36 -10.67 11.25
CA LYS A 375 22.68 -11.93 10.56
C LYS A 375 21.76 -13.07 10.97
N LYS A 376 21.32 -13.11 12.23
CA LYS A 376 20.32 -14.09 12.69
C LYS A 376 18.97 -13.87 12.03
N ALA A 377 18.50 -12.62 11.93
CA ALA A 377 17.27 -12.27 11.23
C ALA A 377 17.34 -12.63 9.74
N LYS A 378 18.50 -12.45 9.08
CA LYS A 378 18.71 -12.94 7.70
C LYS A 378 18.60 -14.46 7.57
N LYS A 379 19.10 -15.23 8.54
CA LYS A 379 18.91 -16.70 8.58
C LYS A 379 17.45 -17.08 8.78
N VAL A 380 16.73 -16.37 9.66
CA VAL A 380 15.28 -16.57 9.85
C VAL A 380 14.51 -16.25 8.56
N GLN A 381 14.85 -15.15 7.88
CA GLN A 381 14.29 -14.84 6.56
C GLN A 381 14.47 -16.01 5.57
N GLN A 382 15.63 -16.66 5.53
CA GLN A 382 15.85 -17.83 4.66
C GLN A 382 14.96 -19.03 5.04
N LEU A 383 14.71 -19.25 6.33
CA LEU A 383 13.79 -20.31 6.78
C LEU A 383 12.35 -20.03 6.34
N ILE A 384 11.90 -18.79 6.51
CA ILE A 384 10.55 -18.36 6.09
C ILE A 384 10.41 -18.47 4.56
N VAL A 385 11.43 -18.03 3.79
CA VAL A 385 11.44 -18.20 2.33
C VAL A 385 11.26 -19.66 1.94
N LYS A 386 12.00 -20.57 2.59
CA LYS A 386 11.90 -22.01 2.34
C LYS A 386 10.50 -22.55 2.65
N ASP A 387 9.88 -22.12 3.74
CA ASP A 387 8.51 -22.54 4.08
C ASP A 387 7.51 -22.16 2.99
N PHE A 388 7.57 -20.92 2.49
CA PHE A 388 6.71 -20.48 1.37
C PHE A 388 7.00 -21.27 0.08
N GLU A 389 8.27 -21.53 -0.23
CA GLU A 389 8.64 -22.35 -1.40
C GLU A 389 8.08 -23.78 -1.30
N GLU A 390 8.14 -24.41 -0.12
CA GLU A 390 7.53 -25.74 0.07
C GLU A 390 6.00 -25.70 0.01
N ALA A 391 5.37 -24.65 0.54
CA ALA A 391 3.93 -24.48 0.46
C ALA A 391 3.45 -24.31 -1.00
N PHE A 392 4.13 -23.47 -1.79
CA PHE A 392 3.81 -23.22 -3.20
C PHE A 392 4.08 -24.40 -4.14
N LYS A 393 4.74 -25.47 -3.68
CA LYS A 393 4.76 -26.75 -4.42
C LYS A 393 3.42 -27.49 -4.34
N LYS A 394 2.59 -27.19 -3.34
CA LYS A 394 1.32 -27.85 -3.07
C LYS A 394 0.11 -27.02 -3.49
N CYS A 395 0.24 -25.70 -3.52
CA CYS A 395 -0.84 -24.77 -3.85
C CYS A 395 -0.43 -23.72 -4.90
N ASP A 396 -1.42 -23.02 -5.45
CA ASP A 396 -1.24 -21.91 -6.37
C ASP A 396 -1.15 -20.58 -5.63
N VAL A 397 -1.98 -20.41 -4.61
CA VAL A 397 -1.97 -19.26 -3.70
C VAL A 397 -2.09 -19.73 -2.25
N LEU A 398 -1.78 -18.84 -1.30
CA LEU A 398 -2.11 -19.00 0.11
C LEU A 398 -3.23 -18.03 0.48
N LEU A 399 -4.09 -18.42 1.41
CA LEU A 399 -5.15 -17.56 1.95
C LEU A 399 -4.91 -17.32 3.45
N SER A 400 -5.02 -16.06 3.87
CA SER A 400 -4.94 -15.64 5.27
C SER A 400 -5.89 -14.46 5.53
N PRO A 401 -6.23 -14.12 6.78
CA PRO A 401 -6.71 -12.76 7.06
C PRO A 401 -5.64 -11.73 6.67
N THR A 402 -6.08 -10.50 6.37
CA THR A 402 -5.12 -9.39 6.17
C THR A 402 -4.64 -8.82 7.50
N SER A 403 -5.51 -8.73 8.50
CA SER A 403 -5.25 -8.15 9.83
C SER A 403 -5.87 -9.03 10.92
N PRO A 404 -5.30 -9.09 12.14
CA PRO A 404 -5.90 -9.81 13.27
C PRO A 404 -7.24 -9.23 13.73
N SER A 405 -7.50 -7.96 13.47
CA SER A 405 -8.70 -7.24 13.92
C SER A 405 -9.24 -6.34 12.80
N VAL A 406 -10.44 -5.81 13.00
CA VAL A 406 -10.91 -4.60 12.28
C VAL A 406 -10.12 -3.35 12.70
N ALA A 407 -10.38 -2.23 12.03
CA ALA A 407 -9.81 -0.92 12.36
C ALA A 407 -10.03 -0.57 13.84
N PHE A 408 -8.97 -0.28 14.58
CA PHE A 408 -9.04 0.09 16.01
C PHE A 408 -9.23 1.60 16.21
N LYS A 409 -9.55 2.03 17.45
CA LYS A 409 -9.79 3.45 17.72
C LYS A 409 -8.49 4.26 17.69
N LEU A 410 -8.59 5.52 17.31
CA LEU A 410 -7.47 6.47 17.44
C LEU A 410 -7.00 6.53 18.90
N GLY A 411 -5.68 6.51 19.10
CA GLY A 411 -5.02 6.53 20.40
C GLY A 411 -4.95 5.18 21.12
N GLU A 412 -5.68 4.15 20.67
CA GLU A 412 -5.85 2.89 21.39
C GLU A 412 -4.52 2.14 21.60
N LYS A 413 -3.64 2.14 20.60
CA LYS A 413 -2.39 1.39 20.59
C LYS A 413 -1.12 2.26 20.67
N LEU A 414 -1.23 3.59 20.75
CA LEU A 414 -0.08 4.51 20.70
C LEU A 414 0.96 4.26 21.81
N ASN A 415 0.50 3.86 23.00
CA ASN A 415 1.36 3.62 24.16
C ASN A 415 1.85 2.17 24.29
N ASP A 416 1.41 1.28 23.39
CA ASP A 416 1.79 -0.13 23.37
C ASP A 416 2.31 -0.52 21.99
N HIS A 417 3.59 -0.29 21.77
CA HIS A 417 4.25 -0.57 20.49
C HIS A 417 4.17 -2.04 20.11
N ILE A 418 4.15 -2.97 21.07
CA ILE A 418 4.04 -4.39 20.77
C ILE A 418 2.67 -4.68 20.16
N LYS A 419 1.58 -4.17 20.76
CA LYS A 419 0.23 -4.29 20.18
C LYS A 419 0.11 -3.61 18.83
N MET A 420 0.75 -2.46 18.63
CA MET A 420 0.78 -1.81 17.31
C MET A 420 1.41 -2.74 16.28
N TYR A 421 2.59 -3.29 16.59
CA TYR A 421 3.36 -4.14 15.69
C TYR A 421 2.68 -5.48 15.39
N LEU A 422 1.93 -6.03 16.35
CA LEU A 422 1.14 -7.25 16.14
C LEU A 422 0.02 -7.07 15.09
N SER A 423 -0.35 -5.84 14.73
CA SER A 423 -1.29 -5.58 13.63
C SER A 423 -0.75 -6.08 12.28
N ASP A 424 0.57 -6.17 12.13
CA ASP A 424 1.22 -6.57 10.87
C ASP A 424 1.52 -8.09 10.79
N VAL A 425 1.07 -8.89 11.75
CA VAL A 425 1.54 -10.29 11.91
C VAL A 425 1.25 -11.18 10.68
N TYR A 426 0.17 -10.90 9.94
CA TYR A 426 -0.21 -11.63 8.72
C TYR A 426 0.41 -11.07 7.44
N THR A 427 0.92 -9.84 7.48
CA THR A 427 1.37 -9.11 6.30
C THR A 427 2.89 -9.10 6.14
N VAL A 428 3.65 -9.00 7.24
CA VAL A 428 5.12 -8.99 7.22
C VAL A 428 5.78 -10.21 6.57
N PRO A 429 5.25 -11.45 6.68
CA PRO A 429 5.93 -12.59 6.06
C PRO A 429 6.02 -12.46 4.54
N VAL A 430 5.02 -11.83 3.92
CA VAL A 430 4.96 -11.62 2.48
C VAL A 430 6.10 -10.73 1.98
N ASN A 431 6.43 -9.67 2.71
CA ASN A 431 7.55 -8.78 2.37
C ASN A 431 8.88 -9.50 2.55
N ILE A 432 9.03 -10.28 3.63
CA ILE A 432 10.24 -11.07 3.91
C ILE A 432 10.57 -12.01 2.75
N VAL A 433 9.56 -12.65 2.15
CA VAL A 433 9.76 -13.59 1.03
C VAL A 433 9.71 -12.94 -0.34
N GLY A 434 9.28 -11.68 -0.42
CA GLY A 434 9.17 -10.91 -1.66
C GLY A 434 8.02 -11.35 -2.57
N SER A 435 7.04 -12.09 -2.07
CA SER A 435 5.85 -12.55 -2.83
C SER A 435 4.85 -11.43 -3.08
N PRO A 436 4.01 -11.50 -4.12
CA PRO A 436 2.86 -10.62 -4.26
C PRO A 436 1.74 -11.02 -3.29
N ALA A 437 0.95 -10.05 -2.83
CA ALA A 437 -0.27 -10.31 -2.09
C ALA A 437 -1.32 -9.21 -2.31
N ILE A 438 -2.58 -9.61 -2.39
CA ILE A 438 -3.74 -8.73 -2.53
C ILE A 438 -4.61 -8.84 -1.27
N SER A 439 -5.03 -7.70 -0.75
CA SER A 439 -6.10 -7.59 0.25
C SER A 439 -7.34 -7.04 -0.42
N PHE A 440 -8.50 -7.60 -0.13
CA PHE A 440 -9.80 -7.10 -0.59
C PHE A 440 -10.87 -7.34 0.47
N PRO A 441 -11.96 -6.55 0.49
CA PRO A 441 -13.02 -6.70 1.48
C PRO A 441 -13.74 -8.04 1.32
N CYS A 442 -13.89 -8.80 2.40
CA CYS A 442 -14.58 -10.09 2.37
C CYS A 442 -15.83 -10.14 3.24
N SER A 443 -15.90 -9.31 4.28
CA SER A 443 -17.04 -9.22 5.21
C SER A 443 -17.02 -7.87 5.93
N LYS A 444 -18.02 -7.65 6.78
CA LYS A 444 -18.03 -6.62 7.82
C LYS A 444 -18.26 -7.29 9.19
N ASN A 445 -17.76 -6.67 10.25
CA ASN A 445 -18.13 -7.09 11.59
C ASN A 445 -19.52 -6.58 12.00
N SER A 446 -19.93 -6.88 13.23
CA SER A 446 -21.22 -6.45 13.80
C SER A 446 -21.38 -4.93 13.93
N GLU A 447 -20.28 -4.17 13.94
CA GLU A 447 -20.27 -2.70 13.94
C GLU A 447 -20.24 -2.10 12.53
N GLY A 448 -20.26 -2.95 11.48
CA GLY A 448 -20.20 -2.51 10.09
C GLY A 448 -18.79 -2.17 9.58
N LEU A 449 -17.75 -2.46 10.37
CA LEU A 449 -16.36 -2.21 9.99
C LEU A 449 -15.86 -3.26 9.00
N PRO A 450 -15.08 -2.89 7.98
CA PRO A 450 -14.60 -3.83 6.98
C PRO A 450 -13.62 -4.85 7.55
N ILE A 451 -13.70 -6.08 7.04
CA ILE A 451 -12.73 -7.15 7.25
C ILE A 451 -12.11 -7.51 5.89
N GLY A 452 -10.78 -7.51 5.83
CA GLY A 452 -10.01 -7.85 4.63
C GLY A 452 -9.53 -9.29 4.62
N LEU A 453 -9.65 -9.92 3.45
CA LEU A 453 -9.04 -11.21 3.13
C LEU A 453 -7.78 -11.00 2.31
N GLN A 454 -6.73 -11.77 2.62
CA GLN A 454 -5.47 -11.73 1.91
C GLN A 454 -5.26 -13.01 1.09
N LEU A 455 -4.90 -12.84 -0.17
CA LEU A 455 -4.35 -13.90 -1.02
C LEU A 455 -2.87 -13.60 -1.31
N ILE A 456 -2.02 -14.60 -1.13
CA ILE A 456 -0.56 -14.50 -1.33
C ILE A 456 -0.16 -15.42 -2.47
N GLY A 457 0.50 -14.85 -3.48
CA GLY A 457 0.80 -15.54 -4.73
C GLY A 457 2.25 -16.00 -4.83
N LYS A 458 2.51 -16.81 -5.85
CA LYS A 458 3.87 -17.09 -6.31
C LYS A 458 4.49 -15.82 -6.88
N LYS A 459 5.83 -15.73 -6.86
CA LYS A 459 6.54 -14.59 -7.43
C LYS A 459 6.17 -14.42 -8.91
N PHE A 460 5.79 -13.21 -9.28
CA PHE A 460 5.37 -12.79 -10.62
C PHE A 460 4.06 -13.40 -11.11
N ASP A 461 3.25 -13.99 -10.22
CA ASP A 461 1.93 -14.55 -10.53
C ASP A 461 0.80 -13.69 -9.93
N GLU A 462 0.88 -12.38 -10.16
CA GLU A 462 -0.20 -11.46 -9.78
C GLU A 462 -1.53 -11.78 -10.52
N SER A 463 -1.47 -12.39 -11.70
CA SER A 463 -2.65 -12.77 -12.50
C SER A 463 -3.56 -13.78 -11.78
N THR A 464 -2.99 -14.77 -11.10
CA THR A 464 -3.79 -15.73 -10.31
C THR A 464 -4.45 -15.05 -9.10
N LEU A 465 -3.77 -14.08 -8.48
CA LEU A 465 -4.35 -13.27 -7.40
C LEU A 465 -5.55 -12.46 -7.88
N PHE A 466 -5.41 -11.76 -9.02
CA PHE A 466 -6.53 -11.02 -9.60
C PHE A 466 -7.69 -11.93 -10.01
N THR A 467 -7.41 -13.10 -10.57
CA THR A 467 -8.45 -14.08 -10.93
C THR A 467 -9.28 -14.49 -9.71
N LEU A 468 -8.64 -14.93 -8.63
CA LEU A 468 -9.35 -15.40 -7.43
C LEU A 468 -10.07 -14.24 -6.72
N ALA A 469 -9.41 -13.10 -6.54
CA ALA A 469 -10.00 -11.94 -5.90
C ALA A 469 -11.19 -11.39 -6.69
N ASN A 470 -11.08 -11.29 -8.03
CA ASN A 470 -12.18 -10.84 -8.88
C ASN A 470 -13.34 -11.84 -8.85
N TYR A 471 -13.06 -13.15 -8.85
CA TYR A 471 -14.11 -14.15 -8.75
C TYR A 471 -14.90 -14.00 -7.45
N TYR A 472 -14.21 -13.79 -6.32
CA TYR A 472 -14.85 -13.49 -5.03
C TYR A 472 -15.65 -12.19 -5.09
N GLU A 473 -15.04 -11.12 -5.63
CA GLU A 473 -15.67 -9.82 -5.80
C GLU A 473 -16.94 -9.90 -6.65
N GLU A 474 -17.03 -10.72 -7.70
CA GLU A 474 -18.23 -10.78 -8.56
C GLU A 474 -19.33 -11.70 -7.99
N HIS A 475 -18.97 -12.79 -7.31
CA HIS A 475 -19.92 -13.85 -6.96
C HIS A 475 -20.29 -13.94 -5.48
N CYS A 476 -19.54 -13.29 -4.57
CA CYS A 476 -19.92 -13.29 -3.16
C CYS A 476 -21.13 -12.37 -2.94
N THR A 477 -22.24 -12.92 -2.48
CA THR A 477 -23.48 -12.17 -2.18
C THR A 477 -23.45 -11.48 -0.82
N ASN A 478 -22.50 -11.82 0.04
CA ASN A 478 -22.31 -11.22 1.38
C ASN A 478 -21.36 -10.02 1.33
N LYS A 479 -21.39 -9.25 0.23
CA LYS A 479 -20.66 -7.98 0.18
C LYS A 479 -21.17 -7.12 1.31
N GLY A 480 -20.28 -6.75 2.22
CA GLY A 480 -20.45 -5.56 3.05
C GLY A 480 -20.49 -4.26 2.24
N GLY A 481 -20.90 -4.28 0.96
CA GLY A 481 -21.15 -3.11 0.15
C GLY A 481 -22.57 -2.61 0.37
N SER A 482 -22.69 -1.32 0.62
CA SER A 482 -23.92 -0.53 0.80
C SER A 482 -25.10 -1.01 -0.08
N ASN A 483 -26.05 -1.70 0.52
CA ASN A 483 -27.44 -1.37 0.22
C ASN A 483 -27.76 -0.12 1.05
N GLU A 484 -28.12 0.93 0.31
CA GLU A 484 -28.40 2.33 0.71
C GLU A 484 -27.23 3.32 0.58
#